data_AF-A0AAV0CWT4-F1
#
_entry.id   AF-A0AAV0CWT4-F1
#
_cell.length_a   1.000
_cell.length_b   1.000
_cell.length_c   1.000
_cell.angle_alpha   90.00
_cell.angle_beta   90.00
_cell.angle_gamma   90.00
#
_symmetry.space_group_name_H-M   'P 1'
#
loop_
_entity.id
_entity.type
_entity.pdbx_description
1 polymer ?
#
loop_
_entity_poly.entity_id
_entity_poly.type
_entity_poly.pdbx_seq_one_letter_code
_entity_poly.pdbx_strand_id
1 'polypeptide(L)'
;MLQKQSGGVSSLGFTKCDAYNVLESERNKTFDGTNSNTLIGILKKRAEVESDFFFDFDLDDGILSCCFFRDGQMKSDYDRFGDVVIHDTTYRTYKYDMICGPFVGLNHHCKNIMFDCGFMLNEKVESFVWLFQTFLKSMGGKRPITL
;
A
#
# COMPACT_ATOMS: atom_id res chain seq x y z
N MET A 1 33.67 -25.01 8.41
CA MET A 1 34.26 -25.01 7.06
C MET A 1 33.51 -23.96 6.25
N LEU A 2 34.21 -22.93 5.79
CA LEU A 2 33.68 -21.82 4.99
C LEU A 2 33.28 -22.31 3.59
N GLN A 3 32.16 -21.81 3.06
CA GLN A 3 32.11 -21.44 1.65
C GLN A 3 31.40 -20.09 1.49
N LYS A 4 32.11 -19.19 0.81
CA LYS A 4 31.71 -17.85 0.39
C LYS A 4 31.99 -17.80 -1.12
N GLN A 5 30.99 -17.42 -1.92
CA GLN A 5 31.05 -16.80 -3.25
C GLN A 5 29.58 -16.50 -3.63
N SER A 6 29.06 -15.28 -3.56
CA SER A 6 29.25 -14.07 -4.41
C SER A 6 28.78 -14.24 -5.86
N GLY A 7 27.69 -13.56 -6.22
CA GLY A 7 27.36 -13.29 -7.64
C GLY A 7 25.88 -13.10 -7.98
N GLY A 8 25.36 -11.87 -7.80
CA GLY A 8 24.68 -11.17 -8.89
C GLY A 8 23.16 -11.30 -9.12
N VAL A 9 22.47 -10.18 -8.83
CA VAL A 9 21.52 -9.47 -9.73
C VAL A 9 20.05 -9.95 -9.80
N SER A 10 19.20 -9.12 -9.17
CA SER A 10 17.84 -8.70 -9.53
C SER A 10 16.82 -9.76 -9.94
N SER A 11 16.00 -10.21 -8.99
CA SER A 11 14.68 -10.78 -9.33
C SER A 11 13.65 -10.59 -8.23
N LEU A 12 13.74 -9.52 -7.45
CA LEU A 12 12.69 -9.15 -6.50
C LEU A 12 11.64 -8.36 -7.27
N GLY A 13 10.65 -9.07 -7.82
CA GLY A 13 9.35 -8.42 -8.06
C GLY A 13 8.87 -7.88 -6.72
N PHE A 14 8.48 -6.61 -6.71
CA PHE A 14 8.38 -5.76 -5.52
C PHE A 14 7.84 -6.55 -4.31
N THR A 15 8.76 -6.96 -3.43
CA THR A 15 8.44 -7.73 -2.22
C THR A 15 8.04 -6.74 -1.13
N LYS A 16 7.44 -7.17 -0.01
CA LYS A 16 7.19 -6.36 1.21
C LYS A 16 8.17 -5.18 1.38
N CYS A 17 9.46 -5.46 1.18
CA CYS A 17 10.54 -4.48 1.10
C CYS A 17 10.22 -3.18 0.37
N ASP A 18 9.44 -3.09 -0.71
CA ASP A 18 9.33 -1.83 -1.46
C ASP A 18 8.27 -0.85 -0.95
N ALA A 19 7.14 -1.34 -0.44
CA ALA A 19 6.24 -0.52 0.37
C ALA A 19 6.93 -0.10 1.68
N TYR A 20 7.70 -1.03 2.27
CA TYR A 20 8.63 -0.69 3.35
C TYR A 20 9.74 0.26 2.89
N ASN A 21 10.24 0.22 1.65
CA ASN A 21 11.32 1.06 1.13
C ASN A 21 10.82 2.45 0.82
N VAL A 22 9.56 2.65 0.44
CA VAL A 22 8.94 3.98 0.41
C VAL A 22 8.85 4.54 1.84
N LEU A 23 8.58 3.68 2.83
CA LEU A 23 8.58 4.06 4.25
C LEU A 23 10.00 4.17 4.85
N GLU A 24 11.01 3.48 4.28
CA GLU A 24 12.40 3.31 4.77
C GLU A 24 13.40 4.22 4.05
N SER A 25 13.20 4.59 2.79
CA SER A 25 13.93 5.67 2.12
C SER A 25 13.70 6.99 2.85
N GLU A 26 12.56 7.12 3.51
CA GLU A 26 12.21 8.24 4.37
C GLU A 26 12.60 8.03 5.85
N ARG A 27 13.22 6.88 6.22
CA ARG A 27 13.75 6.59 7.58
C ARG A 27 14.72 7.66 8.11
N ASN A 28 15.33 8.45 7.22
CA ASN A 28 16.28 9.51 7.56
C ASN A 28 15.63 10.86 7.90
N LYS A 29 14.30 10.96 7.89
CA LYS A 29 13.59 12.14 8.38
C LYS A 29 12.78 11.70 9.58
N THR A 30 13.06 12.31 10.72
CA THR A 30 12.44 12.03 12.02
C THR A 30 10.92 12.16 11.91
N PHE A 31 10.16 11.09 12.18
CA PHE A 31 8.69 11.11 12.17
C PHE A 31 8.19 10.71 13.56
N ASP A 32 8.03 11.71 14.42
CA ASP A 32 7.52 11.55 15.78
C ASP A 32 6.00 11.31 15.76
N GLY A 33 5.48 10.50 16.68
CA GLY A 33 4.16 9.84 16.70
C GLY A 33 2.90 10.73 16.69
N THR A 34 2.99 11.98 16.24
CA THR A 34 1.89 12.93 15.96
C THR A 34 1.47 12.85 14.47
N ASN A 35 1.59 11.66 13.87
CA ASN A 35 2.10 11.43 12.49
C ASN A 35 1.07 11.38 11.32
N SER A 36 -0.24 11.52 11.56
CA SER A 36 -1.25 11.44 10.49
C SER A 36 -1.18 12.61 9.51
N ASN A 37 -1.02 13.83 10.03
CA ASN A 37 -0.88 15.04 9.22
C ASN A 37 0.34 15.00 8.28
N THR A 38 1.40 14.34 8.72
CA THR A 38 2.62 14.19 7.93
C THR A 38 2.41 13.23 6.76
N LEU A 39 1.76 12.07 7.00
CA LEU A 39 1.39 11.14 5.94
C LEU A 39 0.47 11.82 4.92
N ILE A 40 -0.59 12.48 5.39
CA ILE A 40 -1.51 13.24 4.53
C ILE A 40 -0.76 14.29 3.71
N GLY A 41 0.18 15.02 4.32
CA GLY A 41 1.00 16.01 3.64
C GLY A 41 1.88 15.42 2.53
N ILE A 42 2.44 14.22 2.75
CA ILE A 42 3.20 13.49 1.73
C ILE A 42 2.30 13.08 0.57
N LEU A 43 1.14 12.51 0.85
CA LEU A 43 0.19 12.06 -0.18
C LEU A 43 -0.32 13.22 -1.02
N LYS A 44 -0.62 14.37 -0.39
CA LYS A 44 -0.97 15.61 -1.10
C LYS A 44 0.13 16.05 -2.06
N LYS A 45 1.39 16.07 -1.60
CA LYS A 45 2.54 16.42 -2.46
C LYS A 45 2.72 15.46 -3.63
N ARG A 46 2.52 14.15 -3.42
CA ARG A 46 2.56 13.18 -4.51
C ARG A 46 1.46 13.44 -5.52
N ALA A 47 0.23 13.72 -5.07
CA ALA A 47 -0.90 14.05 -5.94
C ALA A 47 -0.69 15.34 -6.76
N GLU A 48 0.14 16.28 -6.30
CA GLU A 48 0.50 17.49 -7.06
C GLU A 48 1.48 17.19 -8.21
N VAL A 49 2.28 16.12 -8.11
CA VAL A 49 3.36 15.79 -9.06
C VAL A 49 2.99 14.63 -9.98
N GLU A 50 2.25 13.66 -9.47
CA GLU A 50 1.90 12.41 -10.15
C GLU A 50 0.44 12.47 -10.63
N SER A 51 0.23 12.59 -11.94
CA SER A 51 -1.10 12.82 -12.54
C SER A 51 -2.11 11.69 -12.33
N ASP A 52 -1.62 10.45 -12.18
CA ASP A 52 -2.43 9.27 -11.88
C ASP A 52 -2.07 8.72 -10.50
N PHE A 53 -1.82 9.60 -9.52
CA PHE A 53 -1.77 9.23 -8.12
C PHE A 53 -3.14 9.42 -7.49
N PHE A 54 -3.57 8.45 -6.69
CA PHE A 54 -4.82 8.51 -5.96
C PHE A 54 -4.56 8.23 -4.50
N PHE A 55 -5.22 9.00 -3.64
CA PHE A 55 -5.26 8.73 -2.22
C PHE A 55 -6.61 9.16 -1.65
N ASP A 56 -7.01 8.54 -0.54
CA ASP A 56 -8.18 8.92 0.24
C ASP A 56 -7.88 8.65 1.72
N PHE A 57 -8.61 9.29 2.62
CA PHE A 57 -8.46 9.06 4.06
C PHE A 57 -9.79 9.24 4.79
N ASP A 58 -9.94 8.53 5.89
CA ASP A 58 -11.10 8.61 6.78
C ASP A 58 -10.68 9.15 8.15
N LEU A 59 -11.56 9.92 8.77
CA LEU A 59 -11.36 10.50 10.09
C LEU A 59 -12.49 10.05 11.02
N ASP A 60 -12.13 9.44 12.15
CA ASP A 60 -13.03 9.10 13.25
C ASP A 60 -12.78 10.11 14.38
N ASP A 61 -13.76 10.95 14.71
CA ASP A 61 -13.64 12.07 15.67
C ASP A 61 -12.43 13.00 15.43
N GLY A 62 -12.10 13.23 14.15
CA GLY A 62 -10.97 14.08 13.74
C GLY A 62 -9.60 13.39 13.84
N ILE A 63 -9.57 12.10 14.18
CA ILE A 63 -8.36 11.27 14.22
C ILE A 63 -8.34 10.38 12.97
N LEU A 64 -7.17 10.24 12.34
CA LEU A 64 -7.02 9.38 11.16
C LEU A 64 -7.35 7.93 11.50
N SER A 65 -8.45 7.43 10.96
CA SER A 65 -8.93 6.07 11.14
C SER A 65 -8.43 5.17 10.02
N CYS A 66 -8.48 5.64 8.78
CA CYS A 66 -8.04 4.91 7.60
C CYS A 66 -7.29 5.81 6.61
N CYS A 67 -6.35 5.24 5.87
CA CYS A 67 -5.63 5.91 4.80
C CYS A 67 -5.39 4.93 3.66
N PHE A 68 -5.51 5.40 2.43
CA PHE A 68 -5.30 4.59 1.23
C PHE A 68 -4.51 5.41 0.21
N PHE A 69 -3.60 4.77 -0.50
CA PHE A 69 -3.02 5.35 -1.70
C PHE A 69 -2.57 4.31 -2.72
N ARG A 70 -2.51 4.74 -3.98
CA ARG A 70 -1.92 4.02 -5.10
C ARG A 70 -1.32 5.00 -6.09
N ASP A 71 -0.29 4.58 -6.81
CA ASP A 71 0.24 5.31 -7.96
C ASP A 71 -0.33 4.79 -9.29
N GLY A 72 0.09 5.39 -10.40
CA GLY A 72 -0.39 5.00 -11.73
C GLY A 72 0.12 3.61 -12.17
N GLN A 73 1.27 3.18 -11.66
CA GLN A 73 1.81 1.85 -11.97
C GLN A 73 0.96 0.77 -11.30
N MET A 74 0.63 0.96 -10.03
CA MET A 74 -0.27 0.07 -9.28
C MET A 74 -1.64 -0.06 -9.96
N LYS A 75 -2.19 1.05 -10.48
CA LYS A 75 -3.44 1.04 -11.26
C LYS A 75 -3.31 0.24 -12.56
N SER A 76 -2.23 0.47 -13.31
CA SER A 76 -1.93 -0.25 -14.57
C SER A 76 -1.75 -1.75 -14.34
N ASP A 77 -1.07 -2.10 -13.25
CA ASP A 77 -0.89 -3.50 -12.85
C ASP A 77 -2.21 -4.16 -12.47
N TYR A 78 -3.10 -3.47 -11.76
CA TYR A 78 -4.44 -3.98 -11.49
C TYR A 78 -5.28 -4.15 -12.76
N ASP A 79 -5.15 -3.24 -13.73
CA ASP A 79 -5.85 -3.38 -15.01
C ASP A 79 -5.41 -4.63 -15.78
N ARG A 80 -4.16 -5.06 -15.62
CA ARG A 80 -3.59 -6.23 -16.29
C ARG A 80 -3.69 -7.53 -15.49
N PHE A 81 -3.61 -7.47 -14.17
CA PHE A 81 -3.43 -8.63 -13.29
C PHE A 81 -4.46 -8.70 -12.14
N GLY A 82 -5.43 -7.79 -12.11
CA GLY A 82 -6.47 -7.72 -11.06
C GLY A 82 -7.52 -8.84 -11.11
N ASP A 83 -7.28 -9.90 -11.88
CA ASP A 83 -8.14 -11.07 -11.92
C ASP A 83 -8.12 -11.79 -10.57
N VAL A 84 -6.94 -11.94 -9.95
CA VAL A 84 -6.78 -12.53 -8.62
C VAL A 84 -6.20 -11.49 -7.68
N VAL A 85 -6.97 -11.15 -6.65
CA VAL A 85 -6.57 -10.18 -5.62
C VAL A 85 -6.67 -10.84 -4.26
N ILE A 86 -5.59 -10.71 -3.49
CA ILE A 86 -5.47 -11.14 -2.11
C ILE A 86 -5.32 -9.88 -1.27
N HIS A 87 -6.16 -9.77 -0.25
CA HIS A 87 -6.00 -8.78 0.80
C HIS A 87 -5.62 -9.52 2.08
N ASP A 88 -4.50 -9.15 2.68
CA ASP A 88 -4.05 -9.68 3.96
C ASP A 88 -3.71 -8.50 4.88
N THR A 89 -4.29 -8.49 6.07
CA THR A 89 -3.90 -7.54 7.11
C THR A 89 -2.60 -8.00 7.72
N THR A 90 -1.51 -7.39 7.28
CA THR A 90 -0.17 -7.73 7.77
C THR A 90 0.31 -6.69 8.78
N TYR A 91 0.87 -7.17 9.89
CA TYR A 91 1.66 -6.42 10.90
C TYR A 91 1.18 -4.98 11.22
N ARG A 92 0.77 -4.78 12.48
CA ARG A 92 0.66 -3.44 13.07
C ARG A 92 2.00 -2.71 12.93
N THR A 93 2.01 -1.60 12.21
CA THR A 93 3.22 -0.82 11.96
C THR A 93 3.58 -0.05 13.23
N TYR A 94 4.73 -0.36 13.84
CA TYR A 94 5.18 0.25 15.10
C TYR A 94 5.23 1.79 15.06
N LYS A 95 5.43 2.36 13.88
CA LYS A 95 5.62 3.82 13.67
C LYS A 95 4.31 4.62 13.66
N TYR A 96 3.19 3.99 13.33
CA TYR A 96 1.90 4.67 13.18
C TYR A 96 0.79 4.04 14.03
N ASP A 97 1.07 2.92 14.70
CA ASP A 97 0.06 2.09 15.36
C ASP A 97 -1.14 1.74 14.46
N MET A 98 -0.90 1.70 13.15
CA MET A 98 -1.88 1.34 12.13
C MET A 98 -1.52 0.00 11.52
N ILE A 99 -2.55 -0.76 11.17
CA ILE A 99 -2.49 -2.05 10.49
C ILE A 99 -2.36 -1.79 9.00
N CYS A 100 -1.37 -2.41 8.37
CA CYS A 100 -1.17 -2.33 6.94
C CYS A 100 -1.96 -3.44 6.25
N GLY A 101 -2.91 -3.08 5.41
CA GLY A 101 -3.71 -4.00 4.61
C GLY A 101 -3.52 -3.72 3.11
N PRO A 102 -2.40 -4.12 2.50
CA PRO A 102 -2.21 -3.94 1.07
C PRO A 102 -3.09 -4.91 0.29
N PHE A 103 -3.52 -4.52 -0.91
CA PHE A 103 -4.06 -5.46 -1.89
C PHE A 103 -2.94 -5.88 -2.81
N VAL A 104 -2.83 -7.20 -3.01
CA VAL A 104 -1.78 -7.80 -3.82
C VAL A 104 -2.37 -8.79 -4.81
N GLY A 105 -1.76 -8.92 -5.97
CA GLY A 105 -2.06 -9.96 -6.95
C GLY A 105 -0.80 -10.66 -7.42
N LEU A 106 -0.93 -11.43 -8.49
CA LEU A 106 0.17 -12.16 -9.11
C LEU A 106 0.28 -11.80 -10.60
N ASN A 107 1.49 -11.58 -11.09
CA ASN A 107 1.72 -11.55 -12.54
C ASN A 107 1.86 -12.96 -13.13
N HIS A 108 2.02 -13.01 -14.46
CA HIS A 108 2.26 -14.25 -15.22
C HIS A 108 3.50 -15.05 -14.80
N HIS A 109 4.39 -14.47 -13.99
CA HIS A 109 5.58 -15.14 -13.47
C HIS A 109 5.42 -15.58 -12.01
N CYS A 110 4.18 -15.60 -11.50
CA CYS A 110 3.86 -15.89 -10.10
C CYS A 110 4.60 -14.99 -9.12
N LYS A 111 4.90 -13.75 -9.52
CA LYS A 111 5.48 -12.74 -8.63
C LYS A 111 4.36 -11.86 -8.09
N ASN A 112 4.47 -11.54 -6.80
CA ASN A 112 3.57 -10.61 -6.13
C ASN A 112 3.64 -9.23 -6.78
N ILE A 113 2.48 -8.63 -6.99
CA ILE A 113 2.33 -7.22 -7.36
C ILE A 113 1.43 -6.56 -6.34
N MET A 114 1.77 -5.35 -5.92
CA MET A 114 0.95 -4.53 -5.05
C MET A 114 0.05 -3.62 -5.89
N PHE A 115 -1.22 -3.57 -5.54
CA PHE A 115 -2.21 -2.71 -6.20
C PHE A 115 -2.51 -1.44 -5.41
N ASP A 116 -2.15 -1.39 -4.13
CA ASP A 116 -2.23 -0.20 -3.29
C ASP A 116 -1.51 -0.42 -1.94
N CYS A 117 -1.51 0.64 -1.13
CA CYS A 117 -1.26 0.56 0.31
C CYS A 117 -2.45 1.13 1.10
N GLY A 118 -3.14 0.25 1.84
CA GLY A 118 -4.12 0.59 2.85
C GLY A 118 -3.57 0.57 4.27
N PHE A 119 -3.93 1.55 5.09
CA PHE A 119 -3.66 1.61 6.52
C PHE A 119 -4.96 1.80 7.29
N MET A 120 -5.15 1.06 8.38
CA MET A 120 -6.32 1.15 9.25
C MET A 120 -5.89 1.20 10.72
N LEU A 121 -6.50 2.04 11.53
CA LEU A 121 -6.21 2.15 12.96
C LEU A 121 -6.66 0.89 13.72
N ASN A 122 -7.73 0.26 13.27
CA ASN A 122 -8.34 -0.92 13.89
C ASN A 122 -8.96 -1.85 12.83
N GLU A 123 -9.20 -3.11 13.21
CA GLU A 123 -9.82 -4.15 12.37
C GLU A 123 -11.36 -4.14 12.51
N LYS A 124 -11.96 -2.95 12.63
CA LYS A 124 -13.42 -2.84 12.62
C LYS A 124 -13.95 -3.06 11.21
N VAL A 125 -15.17 -3.59 11.11
CA VAL A 125 -15.84 -3.87 9.82
C VAL A 125 -15.95 -2.61 8.98
N GLU A 126 -16.23 -1.47 9.60
CA GLU A 126 -16.37 -0.17 8.95
C GLU A 126 -15.06 0.26 8.26
N SER A 127 -13.91 0.03 8.90
CA SER A 127 -12.58 0.30 8.35
C SER A 127 -12.32 -0.51 7.08
N PHE A 128 -12.68 -1.80 7.09
CA PHE A 128 -12.57 -2.66 5.91
C PHE A 128 -13.54 -2.27 4.80
N VAL A 129 -14.79 -1.94 5.15
CA VAL A 129 -15.78 -1.48 4.16
C VAL A 129 -15.28 -0.22 3.47
N TRP A 130 -14.79 0.75 4.23
CA TRP A 130 -14.18 1.96 3.69
C TRP A 130 -13.00 1.63 2.78
N LEU A 131 -12.09 0.76 3.23
CA LEU A 131 -10.90 0.38 2.46
C LEU A 131 -11.26 -0.29 1.12
N PHE A 132 -12.18 -1.26 1.13
CA PHE A 132 -12.64 -1.95 -0.08
C PHE A 132 -13.35 -1.03 -1.06
N GLN A 133 -14.19 -0.11 -0.56
CA GLN A 133 -14.88 0.86 -1.41
C GLN A 133 -13.89 1.85 -2.04
N THR A 134 -12.93 2.33 -1.26
CA THR A 134 -11.87 3.23 -1.72
C THR A 134 -10.98 2.56 -2.76
N PHE A 135 -10.60 1.30 -2.54
CA PHE A 135 -9.88 0.50 -3.52
C PHE A 135 -10.63 0.43 -4.85
N LEU A 136 -11.89 -0.01 -4.84
CA LEU A 136 -12.71 -0.12 -6.05
C LEU A 136 -12.87 1.22 -6.78
N LYS A 137 -13.09 2.31 -6.04
CA LYS A 137 -13.16 3.67 -6.58
C LYS A 137 -11.86 4.05 -7.27
N SER A 138 -10.72 3.82 -6.61
CA SER A 138 -9.39 4.13 -7.15
C SER A 138 -9.05 3.35 -8.42
N MET A 139 -9.63 2.15 -8.56
CA MET A 139 -9.48 1.24 -9.69
C MET A 139 -10.49 1.47 -10.82
N GLY A 140 -11.27 2.56 -10.77
CA GLY A 140 -12.25 2.90 -11.80
C GLY A 140 -13.49 1.99 -11.79
N GLY A 141 -13.81 1.39 -10.65
CA GLY A 141 -14.97 0.51 -10.47
C GLY A 141 -14.79 -0.91 -11.02
N LYS A 142 -13.63 -1.24 -11.60
CA LYS A 142 -13.31 -2.59 -12.06
C LYS A 142 -13.19 -3.52 -10.84
N ARG A 143 -14.10 -4.48 -10.71
CA ARG A 143 -14.09 -5.48 -9.63
C ARG A 143 -13.10 -6.60 -9.95
N PRO A 144 -12.45 -7.19 -8.93
CA PRO A 144 -11.69 -8.42 -9.11
C PRO A 144 -12.59 -9.54 -9.64
N ILE A 145 -12.04 -10.45 -10.41
CA ILE A 145 -12.76 -11.64 -10.87
C ILE A 145 -12.58 -12.73 -9.82
N THR A 146 -13.49 -12.78 -8.85
CA THR A 146 -13.46 -13.81 -7.81
C THR A 146 -13.63 -15.21 -8.43
N LEU A 147 -12.70 -16.12 -8.15
CA LEU A 147 -12.94 -17.57 -8.23
C LEU A 147 -13.49 -18.07 -6.89
#